data_AF-A0A7C7XKP0-F1
#
_entry.id   AF-A0A7C7XKP0-F1
#
_cell.length_a   1.000
_cell.length_b   1.000
_cell.length_c   1.000
_cell.angle_alpha   90.00
_cell.angle_beta   90.00
_cell.angle_gamma   90.00
#
_symmetry.space_group_name_H-M   'P 1'
#
loop_
_entity.id
_entity.type
_entity.pdbx_description
1 polymer ?
#
loop_
_entity_poly.entity_id
_entity_poly.type
_entity_poly.pdbx_seq_one_letter_code
_entity_poly.pdbx_strand_id
1 'polypeptide(L)'
;MRLLFTSTPLPAQRWHTGLLWPTRNFSFKLIERDGCEWLQDDQTVTLWVPFTGQAVDGKLSGNALERLHANNVFWFAWNDFYPQTSIWGLG
;
A
#
# COMPACT_ATOMS: atom_id res chain seq x y z
N MET A 1 3.62 -8.28 -6.69
CA MET A 1 2.55 -7.91 -5.75
C MET A 1 2.08 -6.51 -6.12
N ARG A 2 0.84 -6.35 -6.59
CA ARG A 2 0.27 -5.06 -7.02
C ARG A 2 -0.51 -4.49 -5.85
N LEU A 3 -0.04 -3.37 -5.30
CA LEU A 3 -0.61 -2.79 -4.10
C LEU A 3 -1.34 -1.49 -4.49
N LEU A 4 -2.66 -1.48 -4.30
CA LEU A 4 -3.49 -0.29 -4.46
C LEU A 4 -3.28 0.57 -3.22
N PHE A 5 -2.76 1.78 -3.41
CA PHE A 5 -2.66 2.74 -2.33
C PHE A 5 -3.34 4.04 -2.76
N THR A 6 -4.13 4.63 -1.86
CA THR A 6 -4.75 5.93 -2.10
C THR A 6 -3.89 7.01 -1.45
N SER A 7 -3.73 8.16 -2.11
CA SER A 7 -3.12 9.35 -1.50
C SER A 7 -4.22 10.38 -1.26
N THR A 8 -4.44 10.81 -0.03
CA THR A 8 -5.49 11.78 0.31
C THR A 8 -5.06 13.21 -0.07
N PRO A 9 -5.84 13.99 -0.83
CA PRO A 9 -5.65 15.44 -0.91
C PRO A 9 -6.45 16.14 0.21
N LEU A 10 -5.98 17.33 0.61
CA LEU A 10 -6.59 18.23 1.61
C LEU A 10 -8.09 18.52 1.36
N PRO A 11 -8.86 18.92 2.40
CA PRO A 11 -10.32 18.92 2.34
C PRO A 11 -10.84 20.10 1.53
N ALA A 12 -11.29 19.84 0.31
CA ALA A 12 -12.16 20.76 -0.42
C ALA A 12 -13.55 20.12 -0.52
N GLN A 13 -14.54 20.80 0.07
CA GLN A 13 -15.96 20.46 0.10
C GLN A 13 -16.51 20.03 -1.28
N ARG A 14 -17.27 18.94 -1.33
CA ARG A 14 -18.62 18.93 -1.97
C ARG A 14 -19.36 17.60 -1.79
N TRP A 15 -20.63 17.74 -1.43
CA TRP A 15 -21.62 16.68 -1.34
C TRP A 15 -22.32 16.53 -2.71
N HIS A 16 -22.76 15.30 -3.02
CA HIS A 16 -23.64 14.92 -4.14
C HIS A 16 -22.98 14.70 -5.51
N THR A 17 -22.61 13.44 -5.78
CA THR A 17 -22.92 12.60 -6.97
C THR A 17 -21.83 11.52 -7.04
N GLY A 18 -22.20 10.24 -7.17
CA GLY A 18 -21.27 9.11 -7.18
C GLY A 18 -20.27 9.15 -8.33
N LEU A 19 -19.16 9.88 -8.13
CA LEU A 19 -18.00 9.91 -9.00
C LEU A 19 -16.86 9.22 -8.29
N LEU A 20 -16.45 8.09 -8.88
CA LEU A 20 -15.27 7.30 -8.56
C LEU A 20 -14.13 8.23 -8.17
N TRP A 21 -13.67 8.15 -6.92
CA TRP A 21 -12.35 8.64 -6.55
C TRP A 21 -11.37 8.11 -7.60
N PRO A 22 -10.48 8.92 -8.20
CA PRO A 22 -9.48 8.37 -9.07
C PRO A 22 -8.57 7.49 -8.20
N THR A 23 -8.82 6.18 -8.19
CA THR A 23 -7.96 5.21 -7.54
C THR A 23 -6.65 5.22 -8.31
N ARG A 24 -5.66 5.96 -7.81
CA ARG A 24 -4.34 5.95 -8.39
C ARG A 24 -3.67 4.65 -7.99
N ASN A 25 -3.50 3.75 -8.94
CA ASN A 25 -2.77 2.51 -8.71
C ASN A 25 -1.26 2.81 -8.73
N PHE A 26 -0.57 2.44 -7.67
CA PHE A 26 0.88 2.51 -7.60
C PHE A 26 1.48 1.10 -7.71
N SER A 27 2.70 1.03 -8.23
CA SER A 27 3.52 -0.17 -8.26
C SER A 27 4.82 0.18 -7.57
N PHE A 28 5.30 -0.71 -6.69
CA PHE A 28 6.49 -0.46 -5.88
C PHE A 28 7.52 -1.53 -6.09
N LYS A 29 8.77 -1.12 -5.93
CA LYS A 29 9.91 -2.00 -5.71
C LYS A 29 10.46 -1.74 -4.32
N LEU A 30 10.83 -2.82 -3.64
CA LEU A 30 11.63 -2.72 -2.42
C LEU A 30 13.08 -2.47 -2.85
N ILE A 31 13.68 -1.40 -2.34
CA ILE A 31 15.07 -1.03 -2.60
C ILE A 31 15.80 -0.78 -1.28
N GLU A 32 17.12 -0.97 -1.29
CA GLU A 32 17.98 -0.56 -0.18
C GLU A 32 18.67 0.77 -0.52
N ARG A 33 18.69 1.70 0.44
CA ARG A 33 19.43 2.96 0.36
C ARG A 33 19.93 3.33 1.75
N ASP A 34 21.24 3.58 1.85
CA ASP A 34 21.91 3.96 3.09
C ASP A 34 21.65 2.97 4.25
N GLY A 35 21.61 1.67 3.93
CA GLY A 35 21.34 0.59 4.89
C GLY A 35 19.88 0.51 5.37
N CYS A 36 18.96 1.27 4.76
CA CYS A 36 17.53 1.24 5.06
C CYS A 36 16.73 0.71 3.87
N GLU A 37 15.67 -0.05 4.13
CA GLU A 37 14.73 -0.50 3.10
C GLU A 37 13.67 0.57 2.82
N TRP A 38 13.40 0.80 1.54
CA TRP A 38 12.42 1.76 1.04
C TRP A 38 11.51 1.11 0.00
N LEU A 39 10.25 1.52 -0.02
CA LEU A 39 9.40 1.32 -1.19
C LEU A 39 9.64 2.48 -2.15
N GLN A 40 9.96 2.19 -3.40
CA GLN A 40 10.03 3.19 -4.48
C GLN A 40 8.91 2.96 -5.47
N ASP A 41 8.10 3.98 -5.76
CA ASP A 41 7.05 3.85 -6.77
C ASP A 41 7.58 4.06 -8.19
N ASP A 42 7.07 3.28 -9.15
CA ASP A 42 7.55 3.30 -10.53
C ASP A 42 7.17 4.57 -11.31
N GLN A 43 6.18 5.34 -10.85
CA GLN A 43 5.63 6.47 -11.62
C GLN A 43 6.34 7.79 -11.33
N THR A 44 6.71 8.01 -10.07
CA THR A 44 7.27 9.26 -9.56
C THR A 44 8.61 9.08 -8.88
N VAL A 45 9.03 7.82 -8.67
CA VAL A 45 10.30 7.48 -8.03
C VAL A 45 10.37 8.01 -6.59
N THR A 46 9.20 8.30 -5.99
CA THR A 46 9.10 8.74 -4.60
C THR A 46 9.47 7.57 -3.69
N LEU A 47 10.20 7.87 -2.62
CA LEU A 47 10.55 6.92 -1.58
C LEU A 47 9.53 6.98 -0.44
N TRP A 48 9.06 5.81 -0.07
CA TRP A 48 8.02 5.61 0.91
C TRP A 48 8.53 4.68 2.02
N VAL A 49 8.22 5.02 3.26
CA VAL A 49 8.51 4.16 4.42
C VAL A 49 7.61 2.92 4.34
N PRO A 50 8.15 1.69 4.25
CA PRO A 50 7.34 0.49 3.99
C PRO A 50 6.21 0.26 4.99
N PHE A 51 6.48 0.52 6.27
CA PHE A 51 5.53 0.24 7.35
C PHE A 51 4.44 1.31 7.50
N THR A 52 4.77 2.58 7.23
CA THR A 52 3.83 3.68 7.45
C THR A 52 3.13 4.15 6.20
N GLY A 53 3.70 3.86 5.02
CA GLY A 53 3.25 4.43 3.75
C GLY A 53 3.50 5.93 3.65
N GLN A 54 4.38 6.51 4.47
CA GLN A 54 4.73 7.93 4.41
C GLN A 54 5.70 8.17 3.26
N ALA A 55 5.39 9.11 2.36
CA ALA A 55 6.35 9.61 1.37
C ALA A 55 7.35 10.55 2.03
N VAL A 56 8.64 10.25 1.89
CA VAL A 56 9.73 11.00 2.52
C VAL A 56 10.54 11.77 1.50
N ASP A 57 10.82 11.18 0.33
CA ASP A 57 11.68 11.79 -0.69
C ASP A 57 11.06 11.65 -2.08
N GLY A 58 11.21 12.67 -2.93
CA GLY A 58 10.61 12.72 -4.28
C GLY A 58 9.32 13.52 -4.40
N LYS A 59 8.68 13.43 -5.57
CA LYS A 59 7.57 14.32 -6.00
C LYS A 59 6.36 14.29 -5.07
N LEU A 60 6.13 13.18 -4.39
CA LEU A 60 4.98 13.01 -3.50
C LEU A 60 5.34 13.13 -2.01
N SER A 61 6.54 13.61 -1.66
CA SER A 61 6.96 13.81 -0.27
C SER A 61 5.93 14.60 0.55
N GLY A 62 5.73 14.18 1.81
CA GLY A 62 4.72 14.73 2.73
C GLY A 62 3.36 14.05 2.63
N ASN A 63 3.04 13.37 1.53
CA ASN A 63 1.82 12.56 1.42
C ASN A 63 1.95 11.24 2.18
N ALA A 64 0.80 10.61 2.45
CA ALA A 64 0.73 9.27 3.01
C ALA A 64 -0.19 8.38 2.17
N LEU A 65 0.15 7.11 2.09
CA LEU A 65 -0.69 6.06 1.54
C LEU A 65 -1.78 5.67 2.55
N GLU A 66 -3.00 5.43 2.08
CA GLU A 66 -4.04 4.83 2.91
C GLU A 66 -3.64 3.41 3.31
N ARG A 67 -3.72 3.14 4.61
CA ARG A 67 -3.43 1.81 5.15
C ARG A 67 -4.61 0.89 4.93
N LEU A 68 -4.34 -0.24 4.29
CA LEU A 68 -5.28 -1.35 4.23
C LEU A 68 -5.18 -2.17 5.52
N HIS A 69 -6.32 -2.71 5.94
CA HIS A 69 -6.35 -3.64 7.06
C HIS A 69 -5.57 -4.91 6.70
N ALA A 70 -4.62 -5.29 7.55
CA ALA A 70 -3.83 -6.50 7.38
C ALA A 70 -3.92 -7.34 8.66
N ASN A 71 -4.10 -8.65 8.48
CA ASN A 71 -4.11 -9.61 9.57
C ASN A 71 -2.72 -10.25 9.68
N ASN A 72 -2.08 -10.10 10.84
CA ASN A 72 -0.88 -10.86 11.15
C ASN A 72 -1.29 -12.12 11.91
N VAL A 73 -1.39 -13.24 11.19
CA VAL A 73 -1.78 -14.53 11.75
C VAL A 73 -0.90 -15.64 11.18
N PHE A 74 -0.69 -16.69 11.97
CA PHE A 74 -0.04 -17.90 11.45
C PHE A 74 -0.90 -18.55 10.37
N TRP A 75 -0.25 -19.14 9.36
CA TRP A 75 -0.96 -19.75 8.23
C TRP A 75 -1.91 -20.87 8.66
N PHE A 76 -1.56 -21.65 9.70
CA PHE A 76 -2.41 -22.74 10.19
C PHE A 76 -3.67 -22.21 10.87
N ALA A 77 -3.57 -21.11 11.63
CA ALA A 77 -4.73 -20.46 12.22
C ALA A 77 -5.63 -19.88 11.13
N TRP A 78 -5.06 -19.28 10.08
CA TRP A 78 -5.84 -18.83 8.92
C TRP A 78 -6.60 -19.99 8.26
N ASN A 79 -5.95 -21.17 8.11
CA ASN A 79 -6.58 -22.35 7.53
C ASN A 79 -7.73 -22.91 8.38
N ASP A 80 -7.62 -22.86 9.70
CA ASP A 80 -8.69 -23.29 10.60
C ASP A 80 -9.96 -22.42 10.47
N PHE A 81 -9.80 -21.11 10.28
CA PHE A 81 -10.93 -20.18 10.09
C PHE A 81 -11.42 -20.09 8.64
N TYR A 82 -10.54 -20.30 7.66
CA TYR A 82 -10.83 -20.14 6.23
C TYR A 82 -10.38 -21.36 5.40
N PRO A 83 -10.97 -22.54 5.63
CA PRO A 83 -10.51 -23.81 5.03
C PRO A 83 -10.70 -23.90 3.51
N GLN A 84 -11.48 -22.99 2.91
CA GLN A 84 -11.68 -22.90 1.46
C GLN A 84 -10.51 -22.19 0.74
N THR A 85 -9.60 -21.56 1.49
CA THR A 85 -8.45 -20.86 0.91
C THR A 85 -7.30 -21.82 0.65
N SER A 86 -6.56 -21.60 -0.44
CA SER A 86 -5.36 -22.39 -0.74
C SER A 86 -4.15 -21.87 0.03
N ILE A 87 -3.38 -22.78 0.61
CA ILE A 87 -2.07 -22.47 1.18
C ILE A 87 -1.03 -22.61 0.06
N TRP A 88 -0.25 -21.56 -0.17
CA TRP A 88 0.82 -21.57 -1.15
C TRP A 88 2.06 -22.30 -0.62
N GLY A 89 2.70 -23.13 -1.44
CA GLY A 89 3.93 -23.86 -1.10
C GLY A 89 3.73 -25.24 -0.45
N LEU A 90 2.49 -25.68 -0.22
CA LEU A 90 2.16 -27.07 0.06
C LEU A 90 1.76 -27.76 -1.25
N GLY A 91 2.76 -28.10 -2.07
CA GLY A 91 2.64 -28.81 -3.33
C GLY A 91 3.98 -29.41 -3.75
#